data_AF-A0A6G8FW32-F1
#
_entry.id   AF-A0A6G8FW32-F1
#
_cell.length_a   1.000
_cell.length_b   1.000
_cell.length_c   1.000
_cell.angle_alpha   90.00
_cell.angle_beta   90.00
_cell.angle_gamma   90.00
#
_symmetry.space_group_name_H-M   'P 1'
#
loop_
_entity.id
_entity.type
_entity.pdbx_description
1 polymer ?
#
loop_
_entity_poly.entity_id
_entity_poly.type
_entity_poly.pdbx_seq_one_letter_code
_entity_poly.pdbx_strand_id
1 'polypeptide(L)' 'MGEQRGGWVYRTFRWREGDGDAKAWRRQLADDGWEESEYGVGEWSVIDGQRGFGVTVRRWMERPGATPPR' A
#
# COMPACT_ATOMS: atom_id res chain seq x y z
N MET A 1 25.91 13.51 9.15
CA MET A 1 24.98 12.37 8.95
C MET A 1 23.71 12.93 8.36
N GLY A 2 23.45 12.68 7.07
CA GLY A 2 22.28 13.24 6.39
C GLY A 2 21.01 12.63 6.96
N GLU A 3 20.12 13.46 7.50
CA GLU A 3 18.78 13.04 7.89
C GLU A 3 18.10 12.43 6.66
N GLN A 4 17.83 11.12 6.70
CA GLN A 4 16.96 10.46 5.74
C GLN A 4 15.54 10.99 5.95
N ARG A 5 15.21 12.14 5.35
CA ARG A 5 13.91 12.82 5.46
C ARG A 5 12.88 12.19 4.51
N GLY A 6 12.66 10.89 4.67
CA GLY A 6 11.56 10.17 4.06
C GLY A 6 10.59 9.66 5.11
N GLY A 7 9.41 9.24 4.67
CA GLY A 7 8.43 8.59 5.52
C GLY A 7 7.73 7.46 4.79
N TRP A 8 7.32 6.45 5.54
CA TRP A 8 6.45 5.41 5.02
C TRP A 8 5.05 5.96 4.80
N VAL A 9 4.57 5.87 3.56
CA VAL A 9 3.17 6.10 3.22
C VAL A 9 2.47 4.75 3.15
N TYR A 10 1.40 4.59 3.92
CA TYR A 10 0.59 3.38 3.94
C TYR A 10 -0.67 3.61 3.11
N ARG A 11 -1.07 2.59 2.35
CA ARG A 11 -2.29 2.64 1.55
C ARG A 11 -2.99 1.29 1.63
N THR A 12 -4.24 1.30 2.03
CA THR A 12 -5.07 0.10 2.10
C THR A 12 -5.98 0.05 0.89
N PHE A 13 -5.85 -1.02 0.13
CA PHE A 13 -6.71 -1.32 -1.02
C PHE A 13 -7.66 -2.44 -0.65
N ARG A 14 -8.91 -2.32 -1.09
CA ARG A 14 -9.93 -3.37 -0.95
C ARG A 14 -10.14 -3.99 -2.32
N TRP A 15 -9.79 -5.26 -2.46
CA TRP A 15 -10.00 -6.01 -3.68
C TRP A 15 -11.19 -6.93 -3.50
N ARG A 16 -12.19 -6.86 -4.37
CA ARG A 16 -13.37 -7.74 -4.32
C ARG A 16 -13.21 -8.88 -5.31
N GLU A 17 -13.86 -10.01 -5.03
CA GLU A 17 -14.01 -11.09 -5.98
C GLU A 17 -14.75 -10.55 -7.22
N GLY A 18 -14.05 -10.44 -8.35
CA GLY A 18 -14.54 -9.82 -9.59
C GLY A 18 -13.79 -8.56 -10.05
N ASP A 19 -12.99 -7.90 -9.20
CA ASP A 19 -12.14 -6.75 -9.60
C ASP A 19 -11.02 -7.15 -10.60
N GLY A 20 -10.74 -8.44 -10.72
CA GLY A 20 -9.78 -9.02 -11.67
C GLY A 20 -8.72 -9.87 -10.97
N ASP A 21 -7.56 -10.01 -11.62
CA ASP A 21 -6.45 -10.80 -11.11
C ASP A 21 -5.65 -10.05 -10.04
N ALA A 22 -5.87 -10.43 -8.78
CA ALA A 22 -5.17 -9.93 -7.60
C ALA A 22 -3.64 -10.04 -7.71
N LYS A 23 -3.13 -11.07 -8.38
CA LYS A 23 -1.70 -11.35 -8.49
C LYS A 23 -1.04 -10.40 -9.49
N ALA A 24 -1.69 -10.13 -10.62
CA ALA A 24 -1.27 -9.11 -11.58
C ALA A 24 -1.27 -7.72 -10.94
N TRP A 25 -2.29 -7.38 -10.15
CA TRP A 25 -2.35 -6.13 -9.41
C TRP A 25 -1.23 -5.98 -8.38
N ARG A 26 -0.98 -7.01 -7.56
CA ARG A 26 0.17 -7.02 -6.63
C ARG A 26 1.50 -6.83 -7.36
N ARG A 27 1.66 -7.47 -8.51
CA ARG A 27 2.87 -7.31 -9.34
C ARG A 27 3.03 -5.88 -9.84
N GLN A 28 1.94 -5.24 -10.25
CA GLN A 28 1.96 -3.83 -10.67
C GLN A 28 2.31 -2.89 -9.50
N LEU A 29 1.80 -3.16 -8.30
CA LEU A 29 2.16 -2.40 -7.11
C LEU A 29 3.66 -2.51 -6.80
N ALA A 30 4.23 -3.71 -6.88
CA ALA A 30 5.66 -3.92 -6.70
C ALA A 30 6.49 -3.17 -7.76
N ASP A 31 6.02 -3.14 -9.01
CA ASP A 31 6.64 -2.37 -10.10
C ASP A 31 6.59 -0.84 -9.85
N ASP A 32 5.50 -0.35 -9.24
CA ASP A 32 5.36 1.05 -8.81
C ASP A 32 6.13 1.36 -7.50
N GLY A 33 6.83 0.38 -6.92
CA GLY A 33 7.63 0.53 -5.71
C GLY A 33 6.83 0.50 -4.41
N TRP A 34 5.62 -0.08 -4.45
CA TRP A 34 4.86 -0.40 -3.25
C TRP A 34 5.22 -1.79 -2.74
N GLU A 35 5.46 -1.87 -1.44
CA GLU A 35 5.79 -3.10 -0.74
C GLU A 35 4.57 -3.56 0.08
N GLU A 36 4.25 -4.85 0.04
CA GLU A 36 3.20 -5.40 0.91
C GLU A 36 3.59 -5.20 2.38
N SER A 37 2.69 -4.62 3.17
CA SER A 37 2.91 -4.44 4.59
C SER A 37 2.55 -5.73 5.34
N GLU A 38 3.39 -6.13 6.28
CA GLU A 38 3.17 -7.28 7.16
C GLU A 38 1.85 -7.21 7.93
N TYR A 39 1.34 -5.99 8.16
CA TYR A 39 0.05 -5.73 8.83
C TYR A 39 -1.19 -5.95 7.93
N GLY A 40 -0.99 -6.18 6.63
CA GLY A 40 -2.04 -6.14 5.63
C GLY A 40 -2.03 -7.30 4.66
N VAL A 41 -1.48 -8.45 5.03
CA VAL A 41 -1.83 -9.71 4.35
C VAL A 41 -3.23 -10.08 4.85
N GLY A 42 -4.23 -9.30 4.45
CA GLY A 42 -5.60 -9.53 4.83
C GLY A 42 -6.04 -10.86 4.25
N GLU A 43 -6.33 -11.80 5.14
CA GLU A 43 -7.09 -12.99 4.79
C GLU A 43 -8.32 -12.59 3.99
N TRP A 44 -8.66 -13.42 2.99
CA TRP A 44 -9.91 -13.30 2.26
C TRP A 44 -11.06 -13.26 3.26
N SER A 45 -11.68 -12.09 3.40
CA SER A 45 -12.74 -11.82 4.36
C SER A 45 -14.01 -11.50 3.60
N VAL A 46 -15.15 -11.86 4.16
CA VAL A 46 -16.44 -11.45 3.60
C VAL A 46 -16.75 -10.05 4.11
N ILE A 47 -16.84 -9.09 3.20
CA ILE A 47 -17.17 -7.69 3.49
C ILE A 47 -18.45 -7.37 2.71
N ASP A 48 -19.51 -6.93 3.39
CA ASP A 48 -20.81 -6.63 2.78
C ASP A 48 -21.41 -7.79 1.95
N GLY A 49 -21.18 -9.04 2.40
CA GLY A 49 -21.68 -10.25 1.71
C GLY A 49 -20.88 -10.63 0.45
N GLN A 50 -19.83 -9.90 0.10
CA GLN A 50 -18.92 -10.23 -0.99
C GLN A 50 -17.56 -10.66 -0.44
N ARG A 51 -16.96 -11.68 -1.06
CA ARG A 51 -15.60 -12.10 -0.72
C ARG A 51 -14.64 -11.04 -1.23
N GLY A 52 -13.81 -10.50 -0.35
CA GLY A 52 -12.79 -9.53 -0.70
C GLY A 52 -11.57 -9.68 0.19
N PHE A 53 -10.45 -9.12 -0.21
CA PHE A 53 -9.26 -9.07 0.63
C PHE A 53 -8.77 -7.63 0.73
N GLY A 54 -8.38 -7.25 1.93
CA GLY A 54 -7.70 -5.98 2.18
C GLY A 54 -6.21 -6.19 2.02
N VAL A 55 -5.54 -5.40 1.18
CA VAL A 55 -4.08 -5.34 1.17
C VAL A 55 -3.65 -3.96 1.62
N THR A 56 -2.88 -3.93 2.69
CA THR A 56 -2.14 -2.73 3.07
C THR A 56 -0.76 -2.81 2.47
N VAL A 57 -0.43 -1.85 1.61
CA VAL A 57 0.92 -1.66 1.09
C VAL A 57 1.55 -0.42 1.70
N ARG A 58 2.87 -0.39 1.73
CA ARG A 58 3.68 0.74 2.15
C ARG A 58 4.64 1.13 1.03
N ARG A 59 4.92 2.42 0.91
CA ARG A 59 5.96 2.92 0.02
C ARG A 59 6.75 3.99 0.74
N TRP A 60 8.07 3.90 0.66
CA TRP A 60 8.94 4.97 1.15
C TRP A 60 8.84 6.15 0.19
N MET A 61 8.40 7.30 0.70
CA MET A 61 8.38 8.53 -0.07
C MET A 61 9.34 9.54 0.56
N GLU A 62 10.23 10.08 -0.27
CA GLU A 62 11.05 11.22 0.10
C GLU A 62 10.13 12.44 0.25
N ARG A 63 10.17 13.09 1.41
CA ARG A 63 9.43 14.36 1.58
C ARG A 63 10.27 15.46 0.92
N PRO A 64 9.79 16.15 -0.13
CA PRO A 64 10.45 17.37 -0.56
C PRO A 64 10.44 18.32 0.63
N GLY A 65 11.63 18.76 1.04
CA GLY A 65 11.86 19.45 2.30
C GLY A 65 10.79 20.48 2.57
N ALA A 66 10.00 20.25 3.63
CA ALA A 66 9.22 21.31 4.22
C ALA A 66 10.22 22.40 4.59
N THR A 67 10.27 23.45 3.78
CA THR A 67 11.03 24.65 4.11
C THR A 67 10.44 25.12 5.42
N PRO A 68 11.19 25.16 6.53
CA PRO A 68 10.65 25.66 7.78
C PRO A 68 10.18 27.10 7.52
N PRO A 69 8.97 27.49 7.93
CA PRO A 69 8.54 28.88 7.82
C PRO A 69 9.55 29.74 8.61
N ARG A 70 10.03 30.82 7.98
CA ARG A 70 10.90 31.82 8.60
C ARG A 70 10.19 32.56 9.72
#